data_AF-A0A2H0FRW9-F1
#
_entry.id   AF-A0A2H0FRW9-F1
#
_cell.length_a   1.000
_cell.length_b   1.000
_cell.length_c   1.000
_cell.angle_alpha   90.00
_cell.angle_beta   90.00
_cell.angle_gamma   90.00
#
_symmetry.space_group_name_H-M   'P 1'
#
loop_
_entity.id
_entity.type
_entity.pdbx_description
1 polymer ?
#
loop_
_entity_poly.entity_id
_entity_poly.type
_entity_poly.pdbx_seq_one_letter_code
_entity_poly.pdbx_strand_id
1 'polypeptide(L)'
;MEFKKISIELFEDEAAKLKSFLVSLSDIRNSISVKKMEGGNESKSDFYIFTVEMDALKEFVVKLSRTDLKIITQEEINEKLKSTIKSNAAYSSATNSDISPAELKALKKVKTIEDFIKNGEYKVLLDIIKDIRLEQNKRNRAETALPAAVKRAIEINYEEGLQSKRRAFISLEELTEICTNSQLKNLRLNHIIENAGYKAIEICINYNDFADELIKIANNIKMPNIISMKAVIKFSEITLRDDRNFKSDFEADIVYAVKNTNLRWLNIAFDSVEEEITNEEKEQFNKFMSFIKFKKLGN
;
A
#
# COMPACT_ATOMS: atom_id res chain seq x y z
N MET A 1 22.31 -17.81 -11.18
CA MET A 1 23.70 -17.36 -10.99
C MET A 1 23.77 -16.67 -9.65
N GLU A 2 24.69 -17.11 -8.79
CA GLU A 2 24.89 -16.55 -7.45
C GLU A 2 25.95 -15.45 -7.50
N PHE A 3 25.77 -14.39 -6.71
CA PHE A 3 26.65 -13.23 -6.68
C PHE A 3 27.06 -12.89 -5.26
N LYS A 4 28.30 -12.42 -5.08
CA LYS A 4 28.82 -11.93 -3.81
C LYS A 4 29.11 -10.43 -3.90
N LYS A 5 28.73 -9.69 -2.86
CA LYS A 5 29.06 -8.28 -2.71
C LYS A 5 30.32 -8.12 -1.86
N ILE A 6 31.28 -7.35 -2.35
CA ILE A 6 32.50 -6.96 -1.64
C ILE A 6 32.60 -5.44 -1.68
N SER A 7 32.81 -4.82 -0.53
CA SER A 7 32.88 -3.37 -0.43
C SER A 7 34.27 -2.93 0.02
N ILE A 8 34.74 -1.83 -0.56
CA ILE A 8 36.09 -1.29 -0.34
C ILE A 8 35.97 0.19 0.03
N GLU A 9 36.76 0.61 1.03
CA GLU A 9 37.01 2.01 1.36
C GLU A 9 38.22 2.51 0.57
N LEU A 10 38.13 3.69 -0.03
CA LEU A 10 39.21 4.30 -0.77
C LEU A 10 39.39 5.75 -0.36
N PHE A 11 40.58 6.16 0.10
CA PHE A 11 40.88 7.57 0.35
C PHE A 11 41.28 8.32 -0.94
N GLU A 12 41.17 9.65 -0.96
CA GLU A 12 41.52 10.48 -2.13
C GLU A 12 42.94 10.22 -2.66
N ASP A 13 43.90 9.95 -1.78
CA ASP A 13 45.30 9.64 -2.11
C ASP A 13 45.51 8.22 -2.66
N GLU A 14 44.48 7.36 -2.60
CA GLU A 14 44.52 5.97 -3.05
C GLU A 14 43.86 5.75 -4.42
N ALA A 15 43.43 6.82 -5.10
CA ALA A 15 42.81 6.77 -6.43
C ALA A 15 43.64 5.99 -7.48
N ALA A 16 44.98 6.08 -7.40
CA ALA A 16 45.88 5.34 -8.28
C ALA A 16 45.80 3.82 -8.06
N LYS A 17 45.60 3.37 -6.81
CA LYS A 17 45.45 1.95 -6.46
C LYS A 17 44.15 1.37 -6.99
N LEU A 18 43.05 2.13 -6.95
CA LEU A 18 41.79 1.69 -7.55
C LEU A 18 41.93 1.53 -9.06
N LYS A 19 42.60 2.47 -9.73
CA LYS A 19 42.79 2.41 -11.18
C LYS A 19 43.61 1.19 -11.59
N SER A 20 44.69 0.87 -10.87
CA SER A 20 45.48 -0.34 -11.13
C SER A 20 44.68 -1.62 -10.86
N PHE A 21 43.87 -1.63 -9.79
CA PHE A 21 42.98 -2.74 -9.48
C PHE A 21 41.95 -2.97 -10.59
N LEU A 22 41.25 -1.93 -11.05
CA LEU A 22 40.27 -2.03 -12.14
C LEU A 22 40.88 -2.53 -13.45
N VAL A 23 42.12 -2.14 -13.75
CA VAL A 23 42.86 -2.66 -14.92
C VAL A 23 43.17 -4.15 -14.77
N SER A 24 43.54 -4.59 -13.56
CA SER A 24 43.81 -6.00 -13.27
C SER A 24 42.57 -6.91 -13.41
N LEU A 25 41.36 -6.34 -13.36
CA LEU A 25 40.08 -7.05 -13.50
C LEU A 25 39.60 -7.15 -14.96
N SER A 26 40.40 -6.72 -15.95
CA SER A 26 39.98 -6.63 -17.36
C SER A 26 39.50 -7.94 -18.00
N ASP A 27 40.11 -9.06 -17.61
CA ASP A 27 39.80 -10.44 -17.99
C ASP A 27 38.51 -10.99 -17.35
N ILE A 28 38.12 -10.49 -16.17
CA ILE A 28 36.89 -10.90 -15.46
C ILE A 28 35.83 -9.78 -15.43
N ARG A 29 35.99 -8.74 -16.25
CA ARG A 29 35.16 -7.53 -16.26
C ARG A 29 33.68 -7.81 -16.50
N ASN A 30 33.36 -8.83 -17.30
CA ASN A 30 31.97 -9.19 -17.61
C ASN A 30 31.25 -9.85 -16.42
N SER A 31 31.99 -10.37 -15.45
CA SER A 31 31.49 -11.05 -14.25
C SER A 31 31.46 -10.14 -13.01
N ILE A 32 31.69 -8.84 -13.20
CA ILE A 32 31.79 -7.85 -12.12
C ILE A 32 30.99 -6.61 -12.48
N SER A 33 30.16 -6.14 -11.54
CA SER A 33 29.60 -4.79 -11.58
C SER A 33 30.11 -3.97 -10.40
N VAL A 34 30.42 -2.70 -10.66
CA VAL A 34 30.99 -1.78 -9.66
C VAL A 34 30.07 -0.58 -9.48
N LYS A 35 29.75 -0.26 -8.23
CA LYS A 35 29.00 0.94 -7.86
C LYS A 35 29.86 1.80 -6.93
N LYS A 36 30.13 3.04 -7.36
CA LYS A 36 30.73 4.07 -6.51
C LYS A 36 29.64 4.68 -5.62
N MET A 37 29.97 4.92 -4.36
CA MET A 37 29.22 5.75 -3.45
C MET A 37 30.18 6.79 -2.89
N GLU A 38 29.88 8.07 -3.10
CA GLU A 38 30.68 9.16 -2.55
C GLU A 38 30.55 9.15 -1.02
N GLY A 39 31.68 9.18 -0.31
CA GLY A 39 31.64 9.58 1.10
C GLY A 39 31.35 11.07 1.15
N GLY A 40 30.55 11.51 2.14
CA GLY A 40 30.22 12.93 2.24
C GLY A 40 31.47 13.80 2.40
N ASN A 41 31.33 15.09 2.09
CA ASN A 41 32.42 16.08 1.95
C ASN A 41 33.46 16.15 3.10
N GLU A 42 33.22 15.51 4.25
CA GLU A 42 34.12 15.49 5.41
C GLU A 42 35.03 14.24 5.48
N SER A 43 34.69 13.11 4.85
CA SER A 43 35.44 11.85 5.05
C SER A 43 36.63 11.63 4.10
N LYS A 44 36.80 12.44 3.04
CA LYS A 44 37.82 12.27 1.98
C LYS A 44 37.99 10.82 1.52
N SER A 45 36.91 10.03 1.60
CA SER A 45 36.93 8.62 1.29
C SER A 45 35.70 8.26 0.48
N ASP A 46 35.92 7.55 -0.61
CA ASP A 46 34.89 6.99 -1.47
C ASP A 46 34.71 5.50 -1.14
N PHE A 47 33.48 5.01 -1.32
CA PHE A 47 33.17 3.60 -1.14
C PHE A 47 32.85 2.95 -2.49
N TYR A 48 33.44 1.79 -2.74
CA TYR A 48 33.20 1.01 -3.97
C TYR A 48 32.61 -0.34 -3.61
N ILE A 49 31.42 -0.64 -4.15
CA ILE A 49 30.76 -1.94 -4.00
C ILE A 49 30.92 -2.72 -5.30
N PHE A 50 31.58 -3.87 -5.20
CA PHE A 50 31.75 -4.84 -6.27
C PHE A 50 30.72 -5.96 -6.09
N THR A 51 29.93 -6.23 -7.11
CA THR A 51 29.09 -7.44 -7.18
C THR A 51 29.75 -8.39 -8.16
N VAL A 52 30.20 -9.53 -7.66
CA VAL A 52 31.06 -10.49 -8.37
C VAL A 52 30.32 -11.82 -8.49
N GLU A 53 30.31 -12.41 -9.68
CA GLU A 53 29.81 -13.78 -9.88
C GLU A 53 30.65 -14.79 -9.09
N MET A 54 30.01 -15.82 -8.53
CA MET A 54 30.71 -16.82 -7.71
C MET A 54 31.89 -17.49 -8.45
N ASP A 55 31.76 -17.70 -9.76
CA ASP A 55 32.79 -18.33 -10.59
C ASP A 55 34.05 -17.44 -10.76
N ALA A 56 33.90 -16.12 -10.68
CA ALA A 56 34.99 -15.14 -10.74
C ALA A 56 35.48 -14.68 -9.36
N LEU A 57 34.82 -15.08 -8.27
CA LEU A 57 35.08 -14.60 -6.90
C LEU A 57 36.51 -14.91 -6.44
N LYS A 58 36.99 -16.13 -6.71
CA LYS A 58 38.34 -16.56 -6.30
C LYS A 58 39.41 -15.68 -6.93
N GLU A 59 39.28 -15.42 -8.23
CA GLU A 59 40.22 -14.59 -8.98
C GLU A 59 40.15 -13.12 -8.56
N PHE A 60 38.94 -12.61 -8.33
CA PHE A 60 38.71 -11.27 -7.79
C PHE A 60 39.41 -11.05 -6.45
N VAL A 61 39.26 -11.99 -5.50
CA VAL A 61 39.88 -11.89 -4.16
C VAL A 61 41.41 -11.92 -4.25
N VAL A 62 41.99 -12.74 -5.13
CA VAL A 62 43.45 -12.80 -5.35
C VAL A 62 44.00 -11.50 -5.94
N LYS A 63 43.26 -10.84 -6.83
CA LYS A 63 43.65 -9.54 -7.38
C LYS A 63 43.49 -8.43 -6.34
N LEU A 64 42.43 -8.50 -5.53
CA LEU A 64 42.16 -7.54 -4.48
C LEU A 64 43.25 -7.56 -3.40
N SER A 65 43.70 -8.75 -2.99
CA SER A 65 44.75 -8.90 -1.98
C SER A 65 46.13 -8.38 -2.42
N ARG A 66 46.35 -8.18 -3.72
CA ARG A 66 47.59 -7.59 -4.27
C ARG A 66 47.60 -6.06 -4.26
N THR A 67 46.45 -5.43 -4.02
CA THR A 67 46.28 -3.97 -4.18
C THR A 67 46.24 -3.23 -2.83
N ASP A 68 46.36 -3.95 -1.70
CA ASP A 68 46.28 -3.41 -0.33
C ASP A 68 45.10 -2.44 -0.12
N LEU A 69 43.95 -2.78 -0.70
CA LEU A 69 42.71 -2.01 -0.56
C LEU A 69 41.93 -2.49 0.67
N LYS A 70 41.44 -1.53 1.47
CA LYS A 70 40.73 -1.84 2.71
C LYS A 70 39.33 -2.36 2.41
N ILE A 71 39.10 -3.65 2.70
CA ILE A 71 37.78 -4.26 2.66
C ILE A 71 37.00 -3.80 3.90
N ILE A 72 35.75 -3.39 3.67
CA ILE A 72 34.85 -2.94 4.72
C ILE A 72 33.52 -3.68 4.60
N THR A 73 32.87 -3.86 5.73
CA THR A 73 31.53 -4.43 5.80
C THR A 73 30.47 -3.38 5.49
N GLN A 74 29.27 -3.84 5.11
CA GLN A 74 28.14 -2.93 4.88
C GLN A 74 27.73 -2.18 6.16
N GLU A 75 27.96 -2.78 7.33
CA GLU A 75 27.69 -2.17 8.63
C GLU A 75 28.65 -1.01 8.90
N GLU A 76 29.95 -1.17 8.62
CA GLU A 76 30.94 -0.10 8.75
C GLU A 76 30.71 1.06 7.76
N ILE A 77 30.28 0.76 6.53
CA ILE A 77 29.82 1.79 5.57
C ILE A 77 28.66 2.57 6.15
N ASN A 78 27.66 1.86 6.68
CA ASN A 78 26.48 2.49 7.23
C ASN A 78 26.80 3.32 8.49
N GLU A 79 27.73 2.89 9.34
CA GLU A 79 28.19 3.67 10.50
C GLU A 79 28.93 4.94 10.10
N LYS A 80 29.83 4.85 9.11
CA LYS A 80 30.56 6.01 8.59
C LYS A 80 29.64 6.99 7.89
N LEU A 81 28.73 6.51 7.03
CA LEU A 81 27.70 7.35 6.41
C LEU A 81 26.76 7.97 7.46
N LYS A 82 26.38 7.25 8.53
CA LYS A 82 25.58 7.79 9.63
C LYS A 82 26.27 8.93 10.38
N SER A 83 27.60 8.89 10.50
CA SER A 83 28.38 9.97 11.13
C SER A 83 28.37 11.25 10.27
N THR A 84 28.39 11.11 8.94
CA THR A 84 28.34 12.22 7.96
C THR A 84 26.92 12.72 7.69
N ILE A 85 25.88 11.90 7.88
CA ILE A 85 24.47 12.30 7.78
C ILE A 85 24.05 13.25 8.92
N LYS A 86 24.88 13.42 9.96
CA LYS A 86 24.65 14.43 11.01
C LYS A 86 24.84 15.87 10.51
N SER A 87 25.55 16.13 9.41
CA SER A 87 25.98 17.51 9.09
C SER A 87 25.25 18.23 7.95
N ASN A 88 24.89 17.68 6.77
CA ASN A 88 24.61 18.62 5.66
C ASN A 88 23.70 18.18 4.48
N ALA A 89 22.45 17.74 4.71
CA ALA A 89 21.50 17.67 3.58
C ALA A 89 20.01 17.86 3.89
N ALA A 90 19.59 17.84 5.15
CA ALA A 90 18.19 18.08 5.54
C ALA A 90 17.97 19.47 6.17
N TYR A 91 18.99 20.34 6.17
CA TYR A 91 18.99 21.60 6.92
C TYR A 91 18.55 22.82 6.10
N SER A 92 18.58 22.77 4.76
CA SER A 92 18.35 23.96 3.92
C SER A 92 17.02 23.99 3.15
N SER A 93 16.18 22.96 3.24
CA SER A 93 14.86 22.95 2.59
C SER A 93 13.66 22.92 3.54
N ALA A 94 13.90 23.04 4.85
CA ALA A 94 12.87 23.04 5.89
C ALA A 94 13.03 24.18 6.92
N THR A 95 13.80 25.23 6.60
CA THR A 95 13.78 26.49 7.37
C THR A 95 12.51 27.26 7.04
N ASN A 96 11.39 26.83 7.64
CA ASN A 96 10.33 27.68 8.18
C ASN A 96 9.25 26.89 8.96
N SER A 97 9.65 25.85 9.70
CA SER A 97 8.84 25.35 10.82
C SER A 97 9.73 24.55 11.76
N ASP A 98 9.82 24.99 13.01
CA ASP A 98 10.52 24.33 14.10
C ASP A 98 9.99 22.90 14.31
N ILE A 99 10.72 21.91 13.79
CA ILE A 99 10.46 20.49 14.07
C ILE A 99 11.29 20.11 15.30
N SER A 100 10.60 19.73 16.37
CA SER A 100 11.17 19.44 17.67
C SER A 100 12.09 18.19 17.65
N PRO A 101 13.03 18.07 18.60
CA PRO A 101 13.84 16.86 18.79
C PRO A 101 13.04 15.56 18.93
N ALA A 102 11.75 15.64 19.32
CA ALA A 102 10.85 14.50 19.40
C ALA A 102 10.39 14.00 18.01
N GLU A 103 10.17 14.90 17.07
CA GLU A 103 9.78 14.59 15.69
C GLU A 103 10.95 14.04 14.88
N LEU A 104 12.18 14.52 15.14
CA LEU A 104 13.43 13.94 14.63
C LEU A 104 13.67 12.50 15.14
N LYS A 105 13.21 12.19 16.36
CA LYS A 105 13.24 10.83 16.94
C LYS A 105 12.17 9.92 16.32
N ALA A 106 11.03 10.46 15.90
CA ALA A 106 9.97 9.72 15.20
C ALA A 106 10.40 9.30 13.78
N LEU A 107 11.16 10.15 13.08
CA LEU A 107 11.64 9.87 11.71
C LEU A 107 12.76 8.82 11.62
N LYS A 108 13.51 8.57 12.71
CA LYS A 108 14.62 7.59 12.78
C LYS A 108 14.24 6.25 13.40
N LYS A 109 13.00 6.06 13.86
CA LYS A 109 12.58 4.78 14.46
C LYS A 109 12.44 3.72 13.38
N VAL A 110 13.09 2.57 13.57
CA VAL A 110 12.66 1.32 12.94
C VAL A 110 11.21 1.13 13.38
N LYS A 111 10.25 1.30 12.46
CA LYS A 111 8.83 1.18 12.76
C LYS A 111 8.57 -0.17 13.42
N THR A 112 8.00 -0.16 14.62
CA THR A 112 7.59 -1.38 15.32
C THR A 112 6.25 -1.86 14.79
N ILE A 113 5.82 -3.06 15.20
CA ILE A 113 4.48 -3.57 14.88
C ILE A 113 3.41 -2.61 15.39
N GLU A 114 3.62 -2.02 16.56
CA GLU A 114 2.72 -1.04 17.17
C GLU A 114 2.65 0.27 16.36
N ASP A 115 3.76 0.71 15.76
CA ASP A 115 3.77 1.86 14.84
C ASP A 115 2.93 1.56 13.58
N PHE A 116 3.01 0.34 13.03
CA PHE A 116 2.18 -0.08 11.90
C PHE A 116 0.68 -0.13 12.25
N ILE A 117 0.33 -0.56 13.47
CA ILE A 117 -1.06 -0.50 13.94
C ILE A 117 -1.54 0.95 14.00
N LYS A 118 -0.76 1.83 14.65
CA LYS A 118 -1.13 3.24 14.85
C LYS A 118 -1.38 3.97 13.54
N ASN A 119 -0.57 3.67 12.52
CA ASN A 119 -0.64 4.30 11.21
C ASN A 119 -1.58 3.57 10.23
N GLY A 120 -2.16 2.43 10.60
CA GLY A 120 -3.00 1.64 9.70
C GLY A 120 -2.24 0.97 8.55
N GLU A 121 -0.94 0.72 8.69
CA GLU A 121 -0.07 0.14 7.64
C GLU A 121 -0.23 -1.39 7.54
N TYR A 122 -1.47 -1.87 7.37
CA TYR A 122 -1.78 -3.30 7.38
C TYR A 122 -1.15 -4.08 6.22
N LYS A 123 -0.93 -3.43 5.06
CA LYS A 123 -0.25 -4.02 3.89
C LYS A 123 1.17 -4.48 4.26
N VAL A 124 1.88 -3.70 5.07
CA VAL A 124 3.23 -4.06 5.57
C VAL A 124 3.17 -5.26 6.52
N LEU A 125 2.14 -5.33 7.38
CA LEU A 125 1.94 -6.49 8.26
C LEU A 125 1.64 -7.77 7.44
N LEU A 126 0.86 -7.68 6.36
CA LEU A 126 0.63 -8.79 5.44
C LEU A 126 1.94 -9.30 4.81
N ASP A 127 2.84 -8.39 4.42
CA ASP A 127 4.14 -8.75 3.87
C ASP A 127 5.04 -9.43 4.91
N ILE A 128 5.03 -8.94 6.15
CA ILE A 128 5.76 -9.56 7.27
C ILE A 128 5.24 -10.99 7.53
N ILE A 129 3.93 -11.22 7.50
CA ILE A 129 3.34 -12.55 7.73
C ILE A 129 3.78 -13.54 6.65
N LYS A 130 3.91 -13.10 5.39
CA LYS A 130 4.34 -13.96 4.27
C LYS A 130 5.82 -14.29 4.25
N ASP A 131 6.67 -13.41 4.78
CA ASP A 131 8.12 -13.57 4.61
C ASP A 131 8.66 -14.70 5.49
N ILE A 132 8.86 -15.88 4.87
CA ILE A 132 9.38 -17.07 5.52
C ILE A 132 10.80 -16.94 6.06
N ARG A 133 11.53 -15.88 5.68
CA ARG A 133 12.87 -15.59 6.17
C ARG A 133 12.87 -14.93 7.56
N LEU A 134 11.72 -14.42 7.99
CA LEU A 134 11.58 -13.77 9.30
C LEU A 134 11.30 -14.79 10.41
N GLU A 135 11.73 -14.46 11.63
CA GLU A 135 11.47 -15.26 12.82
C GLU A 135 9.96 -15.50 13.03
N GLN A 136 9.60 -16.71 13.44
CA GLN A 136 8.20 -17.11 13.69
C GLN A 136 7.50 -16.18 14.68
N ASN A 137 8.21 -15.77 15.74
CA ASN A 137 7.65 -14.86 16.75
C ASN A 137 7.24 -13.51 16.17
N LYS A 138 8.01 -12.98 15.21
CA LYS A 138 7.70 -11.72 14.53
C LYS A 138 6.49 -11.87 13.63
N ARG A 139 6.37 -12.99 12.91
CA ARG A 139 5.22 -13.31 12.06
C ARG A 139 3.94 -13.49 12.86
N ASN A 140 3.99 -14.24 13.96
CA ASN A 140 2.84 -14.43 14.86
C ASN A 140 2.38 -13.10 15.47
N ARG A 141 3.32 -12.23 15.89
CA ARG A 141 2.97 -10.90 16.39
C ARG A 141 2.30 -10.03 15.31
N ALA A 142 2.78 -10.09 14.07
CA ALA A 142 2.17 -9.35 12.96
C ALA A 142 0.76 -9.86 12.64
N GLU A 143 0.55 -11.17 12.68
CA GLU A 143 -0.76 -11.80 12.50
C GLU A 143 -1.77 -11.36 13.57
N THR A 144 -1.38 -11.38 14.85
CA THR A 144 -2.23 -10.89 15.95
C THR A 144 -2.51 -9.39 15.87
N ALA A 145 -1.57 -8.59 15.34
CA ALA A 145 -1.70 -7.15 15.18
C ALA A 145 -2.54 -6.72 13.97
N LEU A 146 -2.62 -7.57 12.94
CA LEU A 146 -3.25 -7.24 11.67
C LEU A 146 -4.69 -6.73 11.80
N PRO A 147 -5.59 -7.37 12.59
CA PRO A 147 -6.97 -6.88 12.73
C PRO A 147 -7.05 -5.44 13.26
N ALA A 148 -6.17 -5.09 14.20
CA ALA A 148 -6.12 -3.75 14.77
C ALA A 148 -5.61 -2.73 13.74
N ALA A 149 -4.58 -3.08 12.96
CA ALA A 149 -4.07 -2.22 11.90
C ALA A 149 -5.10 -1.99 10.79
N VAL A 150 -5.85 -3.02 10.38
CA VAL A 150 -6.91 -2.88 9.38
C VAL A 150 -8.03 -1.97 9.90
N LYS A 151 -8.48 -2.17 11.14
CA LYS A 151 -9.47 -1.27 11.77
C LYS A 151 -9.00 0.18 11.76
N ARG A 152 -7.74 0.41 12.12
CA ARG A 152 -7.17 1.75 12.12
C ARG A 152 -7.08 2.36 10.71
N ALA A 153 -6.72 1.56 9.71
CA ALA A 153 -6.71 1.98 8.32
C ALA A 153 -8.10 2.42 7.84
N ILE A 154 -9.14 1.68 8.23
CA ILE A 154 -10.54 2.02 7.92
C ILE A 154 -10.91 3.36 8.55
N GLU A 155 -10.61 3.55 9.84
CA GLU A 155 -10.90 4.80 10.55
C GLU A 155 -10.20 6.00 9.89
N ILE A 156 -8.90 5.89 9.60
CA ILE A 156 -8.14 6.98 8.96
C ILE A 156 -8.74 7.32 7.60
N ASN A 157 -8.98 6.32 6.74
CA ASN A 157 -9.54 6.58 5.41
C ASN A 157 -10.95 7.18 5.49
N TYR A 158 -11.77 6.73 6.44
CA TYR A 158 -13.10 7.28 6.66
C TYR A 158 -13.03 8.75 7.11
N GLU A 159 -12.22 9.07 8.12
CA GLU A 159 -12.02 10.43 8.61
C GLU A 159 -11.47 11.36 7.52
N GLU A 160 -10.48 10.92 6.75
CA GLU A 160 -9.96 11.69 5.60
C GLU A 160 -11.01 11.87 4.51
N GLY A 161 -11.80 10.83 4.25
CA GLY A 161 -12.83 10.83 3.23
C GLY A 161 -13.92 11.88 3.48
N LEU A 162 -14.25 12.15 4.75
CA LEU A 162 -15.23 13.17 5.13
C LEU A 162 -14.72 14.61 5.03
N GLN A 163 -13.41 14.84 4.87
CA GLN A 163 -12.84 16.20 4.86
C GLN A 163 -13.10 16.95 3.55
N SER A 164 -13.05 16.26 2.41
CA SER A 164 -13.26 16.88 1.10
C SER A 164 -13.61 15.86 0.03
N LYS A 165 -14.33 16.29 -1.01
CA LYS A 165 -14.66 15.46 -2.17
C LYS A 165 -13.43 14.83 -2.84
N ARG A 166 -12.31 15.55 -2.91
CA ARG A 166 -11.06 15.00 -3.48
C ARG A 166 -10.50 13.85 -2.64
N ARG A 167 -10.53 13.99 -1.31
CA ARG A 167 -10.08 12.94 -0.40
C ARG A 167 -11.03 11.76 -0.38
N ALA A 168 -12.33 12.02 -0.44
CA ALA A 168 -13.37 11.01 -0.52
C ALA A 168 -13.11 9.97 -1.62
N PHE A 169 -12.74 10.41 -2.83
CA PHE A 169 -12.42 9.48 -3.92
C PHE A 169 -11.26 8.53 -3.58
N ILE A 170 -10.15 9.05 -3.05
CA ILE A 170 -8.99 8.26 -2.64
C ILE A 170 -9.36 7.30 -1.51
N SER A 171 -10.09 7.81 -0.51
CA SER A 171 -10.58 7.01 0.63
C SER A 171 -11.52 5.88 0.18
N LEU A 172 -12.38 6.11 -0.81
CA LEU A 172 -13.27 5.11 -1.38
C LEU A 172 -12.49 3.97 -2.06
N GLU A 173 -11.44 4.30 -2.82
CA GLU A 173 -10.57 3.29 -3.44
C GLU A 173 -9.87 2.42 -2.38
N GLU A 174 -9.28 3.03 -1.36
CA GLU A 174 -8.58 2.30 -0.29
C GLU A 174 -9.55 1.45 0.56
N LEU A 175 -10.73 1.98 0.91
CA LEU A 175 -11.75 1.20 1.64
C LEU A 175 -12.27 0.02 0.81
N THR A 176 -12.50 0.23 -0.50
CA THR A 176 -12.90 -0.82 -1.43
C THR A 176 -11.80 -1.88 -1.59
N GLU A 177 -10.54 -1.46 -1.59
CA GLU A 177 -9.39 -2.38 -1.61
C GLU A 177 -9.37 -3.26 -0.35
N ILE A 178 -9.59 -2.66 0.84
CA ILE A 178 -9.72 -3.42 2.09
C ILE A 178 -10.88 -4.42 2.00
N CYS A 179 -12.04 -4.02 1.49
CA CYS A 179 -13.21 -4.90 1.35
C CYS A 179 -12.97 -6.11 0.44
N THR A 180 -12.20 -5.90 -0.61
CA THR A 180 -11.99 -6.90 -1.68
C THR A 180 -10.69 -7.68 -1.53
N ASN A 181 -9.91 -7.39 -0.48
CA ASN A 181 -8.64 -8.03 -0.22
C ASN A 181 -8.83 -9.53 0.11
N SER A 182 -8.40 -10.40 -0.81
CA SER A 182 -8.53 -11.85 -0.68
C SER A 182 -7.77 -12.41 0.53
N GLN A 183 -6.68 -11.77 0.94
CA GLN A 183 -5.90 -12.24 2.07
C GLN A 183 -6.60 -11.99 3.39
N LEU A 184 -7.18 -10.81 3.56
CA LEU A 184 -7.96 -10.48 4.75
C LEU A 184 -9.18 -11.41 4.88
N LYS A 185 -9.79 -11.78 3.76
CA LYS A 185 -10.88 -12.78 3.72
C LYS A 185 -10.42 -14.17 4.16
N ASN A 186 -9.25 -14.61 3.68
CA ASN A 186 -8.69 -15.92 4.08
C ASN A 186 -8.36 -15.98 5.57
N LEU A 187 -8.03 -14.83 6.18
CA LEU A 187 -7.81 -14.67 7.61
C LEU A 187 -9.12 -14.51 8.43
N ARG A 188 -10.29 -14.69 7.78
CA ARG A 188 -11.63 -14.65 8.39
C ARG A 188 -11.97 -13.33 9.09
N LEU A 189 -11.44 -12.21 8.59
CA LEU A 189 -11.72 -10.88 9.14
C LEU A 189 -13.02 -10.24 8.59
N ASN A 190 -14.05 -11.05 8.32
CA ASN A 190 -15.26 -10.64 7.58
C ASN A 190 -15.93 -9.39 8.18
N HIS A 191 -16.19 -9.35 9.49
CA HIS A 191 -16.78 -8.19 10.15
C HIS A 191 -15.96 -6.90 9.95
N ILE A 192 -14.63 -6.98 9.92
CA ILE A 192 -13.76 -5.80 9.74
C ILE A 192 -13.83 -5.32 8.29
N ILE A 193 -13.82 -6.27 7.35
CA ILE A 193 -13.94 -6.02 5.91
C ILE A 193 -15.32 -5.44 5.56
N GLU A 194 -16.38 -5.91 6.19
CA GLU A 194 -17.74 -5.37 6.07
C GLU A 194 -17.81 -3.94 6.65
N ASN A 195 -17.19 -3.69 7.80
CA ASN A 195 -17.12 -2.33 8.36
C ASN A 195 -16.46 -1.34 7.39
N ALA A 196 -15.40 -1.74 6.67
CA ALA A 196 -14.81 -0.91 5.61
C ALA A 196 -15.84 -0.57 4.51
N GLY A 197 -16.70 -1.53 4.16
CA GLY A 197 -17.74 -1.38 3.15
C GLY A 197 -18.85 -0.43 3.60
N TYR A 198 -19.29 -0.55 4.85
CA TYR A 198 -20.23 0.39 5.44
C TYR A 198 -19.66 1.82 5.45
N LYS A 199 -18.38 2.00 5.80
CA LYS A 199 -17.71 3.30 5.73
C LYS A 199 -17.59 3.85 4.31
N ALA A 200 -17.33 2.99 3.31
CA ALA A 200 -17.33 3.42 1.92
C ALA A 200 -18.72 3.91 1.48
N ILE A 201 -19.79 3.18 1.82
CA ILE A 201 -21.16 3.60 1.54
C ILE A 201 -21.49 4.93 2.21
N GLU A 202 -21.10 5.13 3.48
CA GLU A 202 -21.30 6.40 4.20
C GLU A 202 -20.61 7.58 3.50
N ILE A 203 -19.39 7.40 2.98
CA ILE A 203 -18.70 8.46 2.20
C ILE A 203 -19.48 8.79 0.92
N CYS A 204 -20.00 7.79 0.20
CA CYS A 204 -20.81 8.03 -0.99
C CYS A 204 -22.09 8.80 -0.67
N ILE A 205 -22.72 8.54 0.48
CA ILE A 205 -23.93 9.26 0.91
C ILE A 205 -23.60 10.71 1.31
N ASN A 206 -22.42 10.95 1.87
CA ASN A 206 -21.99 12.29 2.29
C ASN A 206 -21.74 13.23 1.10
N TYR A 207 -21.46 12.70 -0.09
CA TYR A 207 -21.28 13.49 -1.31
C TYR A 207 -22.12 12.92 -2.45
N ASN A 208 -23.23 13.60 -2.79
CA ASN A 208 -24.17 13.17 -3.83
C ASN A 208 -23.52 12.81 -5.18
N ASP A 209 -22.36 13.42 -5.50
CA ASP A 209 -21.59 13.16 -6.71
C ASP A 209 -21.00 11.74 -6.82
N PHE A 210 -21.08 10.93 -5.75
CA PHE A 210 -20.59 9.54 -5.74
C PHE A 210 -21.73 8.52 -5.69
N ALA A 211 -22.94 8.89 -6.14
CA ALA A 211 -24.04 7.95 -6.25
C ALA A 211 -23.70 6.79 -7.22
N ASP A 212 -23.04 7.06 -8.34
CA ASP A 212 -22.55 6.03 -9.27
C ASP A 212 -21.57 5.02 -8.62
N GLU A 213 -20.76 5.46 -7.66
CA GLU A 213 -19.83 4.60 -6.90
C GLU A 213 -20.58 3.53 -6.10
N LEU A 214 -21.79 3.82 -5.59
CA LEU A 214 -22.62 2.80 -4.93
C LEU A 214 -22.97 1.65 -5.88
N ILE A 215 -23.20 1.95 -7.16
CA ILE A 215 -23.44 0.93 -8.19
C ILE A 215 -22.16 0.14 -8.51
N LYS A 216 -20.99 0.79 -8.48
CA LYS A 216 -19.71 0.09 -8.66
C LYS A 216 -19.41 -0.86 -7.50
N ILE A 217 -19.66 -0.42 -6.26
CA ILE A 217 -19.57 -1.26 -5.05
C ILE A 217 -20.53 -2.46 -5.17
N ALA A 218 -21.80 -2.21 -5.50
CA ALA A 218 -22.84 -3.22 -5.63
C ALA A 218 -22.51 -4.31 -6.68
N ASN A 219 -21.94 -3.93 -7.81
CA ASN A 219 -21.62 -4.87 -8.90
C ASN A 219 -20.29 -5.60 -8.70
N ASN A 220 -19.51 -5.27 -7.66
CA ASN A 220 -18.23 -5.89 -7.43
C ASN A 220 -18.39 -7.28 -6.79
N ILE A 221 -18.19 -8.34 -7.58
CA ILE A 221 -18.32 -9.74 -7.14
C ILE A 221 -17.34 -10.09 -5.99
N LYS A 222 -16.25 -9.34 -5.84
CA LYS A 222 -15.31 -9.52 -4.73
C LYS A 222 -15.74 -8.80 -3.45
N MET A 223 -16.79 -7.99 -3.47
CA MET A 223 -17.34 -7.33 -2.30
C MET A 223 -18.09 -8.35 -1.43
N PRO A 224 -18.15 -8.20 -0.08
CA PRO A 224 -19.09 -8.99 0.71
C PRO A 224 -20.53 -8.77 0.22
N ASN A 225 -21.33 -9.84 0.20
CA ASN A 225 -22.70 -9.80 -0.33
C ASN A 225 -23.56 -8.76 0.39
N ILE A 226 -23.47 -8.70 1.73
CA ILE A 226 -24.19 -7.73 2.54
C ILE A 226 -23.86 -6.28 2.15
N ILE A 227 -22.59 -5.97 1.87
CA ILE A 227 -22.18 -4.62 1.43
C ILE A 227 -22.70 -4.31 0.03
N SER A 228 -22.66 -5.29 -0.88
CA SER A 228 -23.23 -5.11 -2.22
C SER A 228 -24.71 -4.76 -2.15
N MET A 229 -25.45 -5.45 -1.26
CA MET A 229 -26.87 -5.21 -1.03
C MET A 229 -27.15 -3.84 -0.43
N LYS A 230 -26.43 -3.48 0.64
CA LYS A 230 -26.59 -2.18 1.32
C LYS A 230 -26.27 -1.02 0.37
N ALA A 231 -25.28 -1.17 -0.52
CA ALA A 231 -24.96 -0.15 -1.51
C ALA A 231 -26.12 0.11 -2.48
N VAL A 232 -26.78 -0.94 -2.98
CA VAL A 232 -27.97 -0.82 -3.84
C VAL A 232 -29.13 -0.18 -3.10
N ILE A 233 -29.40 -0.62 -1.87
CA ILE A 233 -30.47 -0.08 -1.04
C ILE A 233 -30.26 1.42 -0.84
N LYS A 234 -29.04 1.83 -0.50
CA LYS A 234 -28.71 3.25 -0.32
C LYS A 234 -28.78 4.04 -1.62
N PHE A 235 -28.34 3.48 -2.75
CA PHE A 235 -28.54 4.11 -4.04
C PHE A 235 -30.04 4.34 -4.34
N SER A 236 -30.89 3.34 -4.05
CA SER A 236 -32.34 3.42 -4.22
C SER A 236 -32.94 4.54 -3.37
N GLU A 237 -32.59 4.61 -2.08
CA GLU A 237 -33.08 5.63 -1.15
C GLU A 237 -32.73 7.06 -1.59
N ILE A 238 -31.49 7.27 -2.07
CA ILE A 238 -31.04 8.62 -2.43
C ILE A 238 -31.55 9.05 -3.81
N THR A 239 -31.68 8.14 -4.78
CA THR A 239 -31.97 8.51 -6.18
C THR A 239 -33.43 8.33 -6.58
N LEU A 240 -34.15 7.34 -6.03
CA LEU A 240 -35.51 7.00 -6.48
C LEU A 240 -36.59 7.73 -5.68
N ARG A 241 -37.65 8.16 -6.37
CA ARG A 241 -38.90 8.63 -5.74
C ARG A 241 -39.85 7.46 -5.56
N ASP A 242 -40.10 6.73 -6.63
CA ASP A 242 -40.91 5.52 -6.67
C ASP A 242 -40.24 4.45 -7.56
N ASP A 243 -40.95 3.38 -7.91
CA ASP A 243 -40.46 2.27 -8.73
C ASP A 243 -40.31 2.63 -10.23
N ARG A 244 -40.71 3.84 -10.64
CA ARG A 244 -40.68 4.30 -12.04
C ARG A 244 -39.99 5.66 -12.23
N ASN A 245 -39.96 6.47 -11.17
CA ASN A 245 -39.48 7.85 -11.16
C ASN A 245 -38.27 8.02 -10.24
N PHE A 246 -37.35 8.88 -10.66
CA PHE A 246 -36.14 9.24 -9.93
C PHE A 246 -36.05 10.76 -9.75
N LYS A 247 -35.17 11.20 -8.84
CA LYS A 247 -34.90 12.62 -8.60
C LYS A 247 -34.03 13.15 -9.76
N SER A 248 -34.42 14.29 -10.35
CA SER A 248 -33.76 14.91 -11.52
C SER A 248 -32.26 15.10 -11.34
N ASP A 249 -31.83 15.38 -10.11
CA ASP A 249 -30.43 15.70 -9.80
C ASP A 249 -29.48 14.50 -9.98
N PHE A 250 -30.02 13.28 -10.15
CA PHE A 250 -29.28 12.03 -10.31
C PHE A 250 -29.48 11.39 -11.69
N GLU A 251 -29.84 12.16 -12.72
CA GLU A 251 -30.09 11.62 -14.06
C GLU A 251 -28.89 10.85 -14.62
N ALA A 252 -27.69 11.41 -14.48
CA ALA A 252 -26.45 10.77 -14.94
C ALA A 252 -26.19 9.43 -14.21
N ASP A 253 -26.37 9.40 -12.89
CA ASP A 253 -26.17 8.21 -12.06
C ASP A 253 -27.21 7.13 -12.38
N ILE A 254 -28.45 7.52 -12.66
CA ILE A 254 -29.51 6.61 -13.08
C ILE A 254 -29.22 6.01 -14.46
N VAL A 255 -28.78 6.83 -15.42
CA VAL A 255 -28.35 6.32 -16.74
C VAL A 255 -27.19 5.34 -16.58
N TYR A 256 -26.23 5.63 -15.70
CA TYR A 256 -25.14 4.72 -15.38
C TYR A 256 -25.65 3.42 -14.75
N ALA A 257 -26.54 3.50 -13.76
CA ALA A 257 -27.12 2.35 -13.07
C ALA A 257 -27.89 1.44 -14.03
N VAL A 258 -28.75 2.00 -14.88
CA VAL A 258 -29.53 1.24 -15.88
C VAL A 258 -28.60 0.51 -16.84
N LYS A 259 -27.48 1.11 -17.26
CA LYS A 259 -26.53 0.45 -18.17
C LYS A 259 -25.71 -0.64 -17.48
N ASN A 260 -25.22 -0.39 -16.27
CA ASN A 260 -24.15 -1.19 -15.67
C ASN A 260 -24.61 -2.19 -14.61
N THR A 261 -25.85 -2.09 -14.10
CA THR A 261 -26.32 -2.99 -13.04
C THR A 261 -26.41 -4.45 -13.52
N ASN A 262 -25.75 -5.35 -12.79
CA ASN A 262 -25.82 -6.79 -12.97
C ASN A 262 -26.93 -7.39 -12.08
N LEU A 263 -28.16 -7.42 -12.61
CA LEU A 263 -29.33 -7.92 -11.88
C LEU A 263 -29.18 -9.38 -11.41
N ARG A 264 -28.49 -10.23 -12.21
CA ARG A 264 -28.29 -11.63 -11.84
C ARG A 264 -27.40 -11.76 -10.62
N TRP A 265 -26.30 -11.02 -10.58
CA TRP A 265 -25.40 -10.99 -9.43
C TRP A 265 -26.11 -10.47 -8.18
N LEU A 266 -26.87 -9.38 -8.30
CA LEU A 266 -27.58 -8.81 -7.15
C LEU A 266 -28.61 -9.76 -6.56
N ASN A 267 -29.32 -10.55 -7.38
CA ASN A 267 -30.21 -11.60 -6.85
C ASN A 267 -29.41 -12.65 -6.07
N ILE A 268 -28.28 -13.15 -6.60
CA ILE A 268 -27.43 -14.13 -5.90
C ILE A 268 -26.91 -13.56 -4.57
N ALA A 269 -26.47 -12.31 -4.58
CA ALA A 269 -26.01 -11.63 -3.38
C ALA A 269 -27.15 -11.52 -2.35
N PHE A 270 -28.34 -11.09 -2.78
CA PHE A 270 -29.53 -10.97 -1.94
C PHE A 270 -29.92 -12.31 -1.29
N ASP A 271 -30.06 -13.37 -2.09
CA ASP A 271 -30.43 -14.72 -1.62
C ASP A 271 -29.44 -15.22 -0.53
N SER A 272 -28.19 -14.77 -0.57
CA SER A 272 -27.16 -15.18 0.38
C SER A 272 -27.23 -14.45 1.73
N VAL A 273 -27.86 -13.27 1.80
CA VAL A 273 -27.90 -12.41 3.00
C VAL A 273 -29.32 -11.97 3.36
N GLU A 274 -30.33 -12.60 2.78
CA GLU A 274 -31.74 -12.20 2.92
C GLU A 274 -32.17 -12.13 4.39
N GLU A 275 -31.68 -13.03 5.23
CA GLU A 275 -32.00 -13.10 6.67
C GLU A 275 -31.36 -11.96 7.48
N GLU A 276 -30.32 -11.31 6.95
CA GLU A 276 -29.57 -10.22 7.59
C GLU A 276 -30.14 -8.83 7.25
N ILE A 277 -31.17 -8.77 6.39
CA ILE A 277 -31.74 -7.53 5.84
C ILE A 277 -33.15 -7.32 6.38
N THR A 278 -33.50 -6.08 6.74
CA THR A 278 -34.83 -5.76 7.28
C THR A 278 -35.91 -5.76 6.20
N ASN A 279 -37.18 -5.88 6.56
CA ASN A 279 -38.29 -5.84 5.59
C ASN A 279 -38.31 -4.52 4.78
N GLU A 280 -38.02 -3.39 5.44
CA GLU A 280 -37.94 -2.08 4.80
C GLU A 280 -36.82 -2.05 3.75
N GLU A 281 -35.67 -2.63 4.07
CA GLU A 281 -34.55 -2.75 3.14
C GLU A 281 -34.86 -3.70 1.97
N LYS A 282 -35.58 -4.79 2.22
CA LYS A 282 -36.08 -5.70 1.17
C LYS A 282 -37.01 -4.96 0.20
N GLU A 283 -37.91 -4.13 0.72
CA GLU A 283 -38.79 -3.29 -0.11
C GLU A 283 -37.98 -2.33 -0.98
N GLN A 284 -36.98 -1.65 -0.42
CA GLN A 284 -36.13 -0.73 -1.18
C GLN A 284 -35.29 -1.44 -2.24
N PHE A 285 -34.79 -2.64 -1.95
CA PHE A 285 -34.10 -3.46 -2.94
C PHE A 285 -35.03 -3.87 -4.07
N ASN A 286 -36.23 -4.39 -3.75
CA ASN A 286 -37.21 -4.79 -4.75
C ASN A 286 -37.68 -3.61 -5.63
N LYS A 287 -37.82 -2.43 -5.04
CA LYS A 287 -38.09 -1.17 -5.75
C LYS A 287 -36.99 -0.88 -6.77
N PHE A 288 -35.73 -0.92 -6.36
CA PHE A 288 -34.59 -0.73 -7.27
C PHE A 288 -34.57 -1.76 -8.39
N MET A 289 -34.72 -3.05 -8.07
CA MET A 289 -34.70 -4.13 -9.05
C MET A 289 -35.81 -3.99 -10.09
N SER A 290 -37.01 -3.59 -9.64
CA SER A 290 -38.15 -3.33 -10.52
C SER A 290 -37.92 -2.12 -11.43
N PHE A 291 -37.39 -1.04 -10.86
CA PHE A 291 -37.03 0.18 -11.61
C PHE A 291 -36.01 -0.11 -12.71
N ILE A 292 -34.90 -0.80 -12.40
CA ILE A 292 -33.86 -1.11 -13.39
C ILE A 292 -34.41 -2.04 -14.48
N LYS A 293 -35.22 -3.05 -14.13
CA LYS A 293 -35.89 -3.91 -15.12
C LYS A 293 -36.80 -3.11 -16.04
N PHE A 294 -37.63 -2.23 -15.48
CA PHE A 294 -38.53 -1.36 -16.23
C PHE A 294 -37.76 -0.48 -17.23
N LYS A 295 -36.71 0.20 -16.76
CA LYS A 295 -35.89 1.09 -17.62
C LYS A 295 -35.08 0.35 -18.67
N LYS A 296 -34.56 -0.85 -18.39
CA LYS A 296 -33.87 -1.68 -19.39
C LYS A 296 -34.78 -2.18 -20.51
N LEU A 297 -36.09 -2.30 -20.26
CA LEU A 297 -37.08 -2.70 -21.26
C LEU A 297 -37.53 -1.54 -22.17
N GLY A 298 -37.01 -0.32 -21.95
CA GLY A 298 -37.27 0.84 -22.82
C GLY A 298 -38.58 1.57 -22.55
N ASN A 299 -39.14 1.42 -21.34
CA ASN A 299 -40.38 2.09 -20.91
C ASN A 299 -40.13 3.28 -19.94
#